data_AF-A0A350LT93-F1
#
_entry.id   AF-A0A350LT93-F1
#
_cell.length_a   1.000
_cell.length_b   1.000
_cell.length_c   1.000
_cell.angle_alpha   90.00
_cell.angle_beta   90.00
_cell.angle_gamma   90.00
#
_symmetry.space_group_name_H-M   'P 1'
#
loop_
_entity.id
_entity.type
_entity.pdbx_description
1 polymer ?
#
loop_
_entity_poly.entity_id
_entity_poly.type
_entity_poly.pdbx_seq_one_letter_code
_entity_poly.pdbx_strand_id
1 'polypeptide(L)' 'AMKMEHSLLAARDGVVGEVLVAAGEQVSAGAALIRLEEEA' A
#
# COMPACT_ATOMS: atom_id res chain seq x y z
N ALA A 1 -10.10 1.99 9.69
CA ALA A 1 -9.38 3.04 10.44
C ALA A 1 -10.40 4.02 11.01
N MET A 2 -10.22 4.51 12.24
CA MET A 2 -11.12 5.50 12.87
C MET A 2 -10.45 6.87 12.90
N LYS A 3 -11.03 7.87 12.20
CA LYS A 3 -10.78 9.34 12.27
C LYS A 3 -9.33 9.83 12.34
N MET A 4 -8.37 8.97 12.02
CA MET A 4 -6.94 9.24 12.14
C MET A 4 -6.26 8.81 10.84
N GLU A 5 -5.29 9.61 10.41
CA GLU A 5 -4.39 9.24 9.32
C GLU A 5 -3.40 8.18 9.81
N HIS A 6 -3.16 7.18 8.99
CA HIS A 6 -2.21 6.11 9.27
C HIS A 6 -1.21 6.03 8.13
N SER A 7 0.05 6.31 8.42
CA SER A 7 1.13 6.09 7.47
C SER A 7 1.52 4.61 7.48
N LEU A 8 1.46 3.97 6.31
CA LEU A 8 2.00 2.63 6.13
C LEU A 8 3.44 2.75 5.65
N LEU A 9 4.34 2.02 6.30
CA LEU A 9 5.74 1.95 5.90
C LEU A 9 5.94 0.80 4.92
N ALA A 10 6.96 0.91 4.07
CA ALA A 10 7.33 -0.18 3.19
C ALA A 10 7.75 -1.41 4.01
N ALA A 11 7.33 -2.60 3.56
CA ALA A 11 7.66 -3.86 4.24
C ALA A 11 9.12 -4.29 4.01
N ARG A 12 9.74 -3.80 2.92
CA ARG A 12 11.14 -4.01 2.53
C ARG A 12 11.59 -2.89 1.61
N ASP A 13 12.90 -2.83 1.36
CA ASP A 13 13.47 -2.00 0.30
C ASP A 13 13.03 -2.52 -1.09
N GLY A 14 12.94 -1.61 -2.06
CA GLY A 14 12.58 -1.97 -3.43
C GLY A 14 12.01 -0.82 -4.25
N VAL A 15 11.53 -1.15 -5.45
CA VAL A 15 10.89 -0.23 -6.39
C VAL A 15 9.39 -0.51 -6.42
N VAL A 16 8.57 0.54 -6.44
CA VAL A 16 7.11 0.41 -6.60
C VAL A 16 6.82 0.02 -8.04
N GLY A 17 6.26 -1.17 -8.26
CA GLY A 17 5.84 -1.64 -9.57
C GLY A 17 4.43 -1.18 -9.94
N GLU A 18 3.48 -1.33 -9.01
CA GLU A 18 2.06 -0.99 -9.26
C GLU A 18 1.39 -0.38 -8.02
N VAL A 19 0.51 0.60 -8.24
CA VAL A 19 -0.38 1.16 -7.22
C VAL A 19 -1.79 0.64 -7.48
N LEU A 20 -2.35 -0.08 -6.50
CA LEU A 20 -3.60 -0.84 -6.62
C LEU A 20 -4.82 -0.12 -6.02
N VAL A 21 -4.66 1.15 -5.65
CA VAL A 21 -5.67 1.94 -4.95
C VAL A 21 -5.65 3.39 -5.42
N ALA A 22 -6.81 4.03 -5.49
CA ALA A 22 -6.94 5.46 -5.75
C ALA A 22 -7.17 6.28 -4.47
N ALA A 23 -6.90 7.59 -4.54
CA ALA A 23 -7.17 8.49 -3.42
C ALA A 23 -8.67 8.51 -3.05
N GLY A 24 -8.98 8.35 -1.76
CA GLY A 24 -10.35 8.32 -1.24
C GLY A 24 -11.04 6.95 -1.35
N GLU A 25 -10.43 5.97 -2.02
CA GLU A 25 -10.96 4.62 -2.14
C GLU A 25 -11.02 3.92 -0.78
N GLN A 26 -12.14 3.23 -0.51
CA GLN A 26 -12.30 2.45 0.71
C GLN A 26 -11.68 1.08 0.53
N VAL A 27 -10.84 0.68 1.49
CA VAL A 27 -10.12 -0.60 1.47
C VAL A 27 -10.44 -1.43 2.70
N SER A 28 -10.33 -2.75 2.55
CA SER A 28 -10.51 -3.72 3.65
C SER A 28 -9.18 -4.01 4.35
N ALA A 29 -9.24 -4.51 5.59
CA ALA A 29 -8.04 -4.93 6.29
C ALA A 29 -7.31 -6.05 5.52
N GLY A 30 -6.00 -5.88 5.33
CA GLY A 30 -5.18 -6.82 4.56
C GLY A 30 -5.25 -6.65 3.04
N ALA A 31 -6.00 -5.68 2.52
CA ALA A 31 -5.96 -5.38 1.09
C ALA A 31 -4.56 -4.91 0.67
N ALA A 32 -4.07 -5.42 -0.47
CA ALA A 32 -2.83 -4.94 -1.06
C ALA A 32 -3.04 -3.56 -1.69
N LEU A 33 -2.23 -2.58 -1.29
CA LEU A 33 -2.35 -1.19 -1.77
C LEU A 33 -1.31 -0.84 -2.83
N ILE A 34 -0.13 -1.43 -2.72
CA ILE A 34 0.95 -1.33 -3.71
C ILE A 34 1.57 -2.71 -3.90
N ARG A 35 2.17 -2.92 -5.06
CA ARG A 35 3.07 -4.05 -5.32
C ARG A 35 4.48 -3.52 -5.56
N LEU A 36 5.43 -4.11 -4.86
CA LEU A 36 6.85 -3.90 -5.14
C LEU A 36 7.29 -4.85 -6.25
N GLU A 37 8.24 -4.44 -7.08
CA GLU A 37 8.88 -5.32 -8.06
C GLU A 37 9.54 -6.52 -7.37
N GLU A 38 9.61 -7.66 -8.07
CA GLU A 38 10.32 -8.86 -7.56
C GLU A 38 11.79 -8.53 -7.30
N GLU A 39 12.36 -9.09 -6.22
CA GLU A 39 13.80 -9.06 -6.01
C GLU A 39 14.48 -9.96 -7.03
N ALA A 40 15.58 -9.46 -7.61
CA ALA A 40 16.37 -10.18 -8.61
C ALA A 40 17.14 -11.38 -8.01
#